data_AF-A0A7J6W4E4-F1
#
_entry.id   AF-A0A7J6W4E4-F1
#
_cell.length_a   1.000
_cell.length_b   1.000
_cell.length_c   1.000
_cell.angle_alpha   90.00
_cell.angle_beta   90.00
_cell.angle_gamma   90.00
#
_symmetry.space_group_name_H-M   'P 1'
#
loop_
_entity.id
_entity.type
_entity.pdbx_description
1 polymer ?
#
loop_
_entity_poly.entity_id
_entity_poly.type
_entity_poly.pdbx_seq_one_letter_code
_entity_poly.pdbx_strand_id
1 'polypeptide(L)'
;MEEAVHELLDIKRKLIYEIDFKNRMLEESESMCKEFSTDLYKVKDEKDELLQLINVKDQMVEEMSDRCSELSRDLDKVMDEKNELQQLISLKNQMLENMRKRFNELSIALNRVVDEKDKLSQEMRTMKCSTYNQSLRLCEENEKLKYEVQRLRKELEEQAKDWNGHEDQINLQTHYVTFAKEKLKRELETIEEKTDEVDYWEQQYQLLTFIQRKSNDELQEVRKALFDALGHNRGTIGIRRMGLLDEKPFREACSQKFPNVELDVKSVELCSFWQEQIESDWYPFKITSTNGNFHARKIDEEDEKLRTLKHEWGDKLYETVTRALLEMTEYNASGRYPVPELWNFKEDRKASLKEVIAHILKQLKTQKGKKKQRRQ
;
A
#
# COMPACT_ATOMS: atom_id res chain seq x y z
N MET A 1 84.27 17.36 -216.09
CA MET A 1 83.49 18.55 -215.70
C MET A 1 82.10 18.16 -215.20
N GLU A 2 81.49 17.10 -215.74
CA GLU A 2 80.13 16.68 -215.36
C GLU A 2 80.06 15.63 -214.25
N GLU A 3 80.98 14.64 -214.19
CA GLU A 3 80.94 13.56 -213.16
C GLU A 3 81.07 14.07 -211.72
N ALA A 4 82.02 14.98 -211.46
CA ALA A 4 82.18 15.55 -210.12
C ALA A 4 80.99 16.47 -209.73
N VAL A 5 80.38 17.17 -210.70
CA VAL A 5 79.16 17.97 -210.49
C VAL A 5 77.98 17.04 -210.21
N HIS A 6 77.92 15.86 -210.82
CA HIS A 6 76.86 14.88 -210.58
C HIS A 6 77.00 14.18 -209.21
N GLU A 7 78.22 13.86 -208.78
CA GLU A 7 78.54 13.40 -207.42
C GLU A 7 78.20 14.48 -206.37
N LEU A 8 78.58 15.73 -206.62
CA LEU A 8 78.21 16.88 -205.77
C LEU A 8 76.71 17.14 -205.74
N LEU A 9 76.00 16.97 -206.87
CA LEU A 9 74.55 17.10 -206.94
C LEU A 9 73.84 15.95 -206.21
N ASP A 10 74.36 14.72 -206.23
CA ASP A 10 73.82 13.57 -205.49
C ASP A 10 74.11 13.67 -203.99
N ILE A 11 75.32 14.08 -203.61
CA ILE A 11 75.68 14.45 -202.23
C ILE A 11 74.77 15.58 -201.74
N LYS A 12 74.56 16.64 -202.54
CA LYS A 12 73.65 17.75 -202.22
C LYS A 12 72.21 17.25 -202.02
N ARG A 13 71.73 16.34 -202.86
CA ARG A 13 70.37 15.78 -202.73
C ARG A 13 70.22 14.93 -201.46
N LYS A 14 71.20 14.08 -201.14
CA LYS A 14 71.26 13.31 -199.87
C LYS A 14 71.37 14.21 -198.65
N LEU A 15 72.21 15.25 -198.71
CA LEU A 15 72.30 16.28 -197.66
C LEU A 15 70.98 17.02 -197.47
N ILE A 16 70.28 17.40 -198.55
CA ILE A 16 68.95 18.03 -198.46
C ILE A 16 67.96 17.10 -197.76
N TYR A 17 67.89 15.82 -198.17
CA TYR A 17 67.00 14.84 -197.54
C TYR A 17 67.32 14.62 -196.05
N GLU A 18 68.60 14.51 -195.70
CA GLU A 18 69.06 14.34 -194.33
C GLU A 18 68.77 15.60 -193.48
N ILE A 19 68.93 16.79 -194.05
CA ILE A 19 68.58 18.08 -193.42
C ILE A 19 67.07 18.16 -193.20
N ASP A 20 66.25 17.84 -194.19
CA ASP A 20 64.78 17.86 -194.06
C ASP A 20 64.27 16.81 -193.06
N PHE A 21 64.92 15.64 -192.99
CA PHE A 21 64.61 14.63 -191.98
C PHE A 21 64.99 15.11 -190.57
N LYS A 22 66.20 15.66 -190.40
CA LYS A 22 66.63 16.22 -189.11
C LYS A 22 65.82 17.45 -188.69
N ASN A 23 65.37 18.29 -189.63
CA ASN A 23 64.48 19.43 -189.34
C ASN A 23 63.10 18.96 -188.86
N ARG A 24 62.52 17.93 -189.49
CA ARG A 24 61.25 17.33 -188.99
C ARG A 24 61.41 16.70 -187.61
N MET A 25 62.49 15.95 -187.39
CA MET A 25 62.82 15.41 -186.06
C MET A 25 63.02 16.52 -185.02
N LEU A 26 63.63 17.64 -185.42
CA LEU A 26 63.80 18.82 -184.56
C LEU A 26 62.45 19.47 -184.25
N GLU A 27 61.57 19.65 -185.23
CA GLU A 27 60.21 20.17 -185.04
C GLU A 27 59.37 19.26 -184.13
N GLU A 28 59.42 17.94 -184.31
CA GLU A 28 58.75 16.97 -183.44
C GLU A 28 59.31 17.01 -182.02
N SER A 29 60.64 17.07 -181.87
CA SER A 29 61.30 17.24 -180.56
C SER A 29 60.95 18.58 -179.90
N GLU A 30 60.85 19.66 -180.67
CA GLU A 30 60.46 20.98 -180.16
C GLU A 30 58.99 21.01 -179.74
N SER A 31 58.11 20.36 -180.51
CA SER A 31 56.70 20.18 -180.17
C SER A 31 56.56 19.37 -178.88
N MET A 32 57.30 18.27 -178.76
CA MET A 32 57.33 17.44 -177.55
C MET A 32 57.89 18.21 -176.35
N CYS A 33 58.95 19.01 -176.53
CA CYS A 33 59.48 19.88 -175.49
C CYS A 33 58.46 20.94 -175.03
N LYS A 34 57.64 21.49 -175.94
CA LYS A 34 56.56 22.43 -175.59
C LYS A 34 55.45 21.73 -174.81
N GLU A 35 55.01 20.55 -175.25
CA GLU A 35 54.01 19.75 -174.52
C GLU A 35 54.49 19.39 -173.11
N PHE A 36 55.73 18.87 -172.99
CA PHE A 36 56.34 18.62 -171.68
C PHE A 36 56.42 19.88 -170.82
N SER A 37 56.74 21.03 -171.41
CA SER A 37 56.75 22.29 -170.66
C SER A 37 55.35 22.65 -170.15
N THR A 38 54.30 22.48 -170.96
CA THR A 38 52.92 22.78 -170.54
C THR A 38 52.44 21.85 -169.41
N ASP A 39 52.74 20.56 -169.49
CA ASP A 39 52.36 19.62 -168.43
C ASP A 39 53.19 19.83 -167.16
N LEU A 40 54.45 20.21 -167.29
CA LEU A 40 55.29 20.58 -166.15
C LEU A 40 54.76 21.83 -165.42
N TYR A 41 54.19 22.80 -166.15
CA TYR A 41 53.49 23.93 -165.52
C TYR A 41 52.19 23.51 -164.82
N LYS A 42 51.36 22.63 -165.42
CA LYS A 42 50.16 22.10 -164.74
C LYS A 42 50.49 21.35 -163.46
N VAL A 43 51.49 20.46 -163.51
CA VAL A 43 51.94 19.70 -162.33
C VAL A 43 52.50 20.64 -161.26
N LYS A 44 53.15 21.74 -161.67
CA LYS A 44 53.63 22.76 -160.73
C LYS A 44 52.47 23.48 -160.04
N ASP A 45 51.44 23.87 -160.78
CA ASP A 45 50.24 24.53 -160.23
C ASP A 45 49.48 23.58 -159.28
N GLU A 46 49.27 22.32 -159.68
CA GLU A 46 48.69 21.29 -158.81
C GLU A 46 49.52 21.07 -157.54
N LYS A 47 50.85 21.02 -157.67
CA LYS A 47 51.76 20.89 -156.53
C LYS A 47 51.68 22.11 -155.60
N ASP A 48 51.52 23.32 -156.14
CA ASP A 48 51.37 24.54 -155.36
C ASP A 48 49.99 24.62 -154.66
N GLU A 49 48.91 24.18 -155.32
CA GLU A 49 47.57 24.03 -154.70
C GLU A 49 47.58 22.99 -153.58
N LEU A 50 48.20 21.84 -153.80
CA LEU A 50 48.37 20.81 -152.78
C LEU A 50 49.18 21.33 -151.59
N LEU A 51 50.21 22.14 -151.83
CA LEU A 51 50.99 22.79 -150.77
C LEU A 51 50.13 23.74 -149.92
N GLN A 52 49.26 24.53 -150.56
CA GLN A 52 48.31 25.39 -149.84
C GLN A 52 47.34 24.56 -149.00
N LEU A 53 46.80 23.47 -149.55
CA LEU A 53 45.89 22.60 -148.83
C LEU A 53 46.57 21.90 -147.64
N ILE A 54 47.83 21.47 -147.80
CA ILE A 54 48.65 20.91 -146.71
C ILE A 54 48.81 21.96 -145.60
N ASN A 55 49.20 23.20 -145.93
CA ASN A 55 49.35 24.27 -144.94
C ASN A 55 48.07 24.55 -144.15
N VAL A 56 46.90 24.59 -144.82
CA VAL A 56 45.61 24.78 -144.14
C VAL A 56 45.28 23.59 -143.23
N LYS A 57 45.58 22.36 -143.67
CA LYS A 57 45.38 21.17 -142.83
C LYS A 57 46.32 21.14 -141.64
N ASP A 58 47.58 21.53 -141.80
CA ASP A 58 48.56 21.61 -140.72
C ASP A 58 48.12 22.64 -139.67
N GLN A 59 47.63 23.82 -140.09
CA GLN A 59 47.01 24.80 -139.20
C GLN A 59 45.81 24.23 -138.44
N MET A 60 44.93 23.50 -139.13
CA MET A 60 43.76 22.89 -138.48
C MET A 60 44.16 21.80 -137.47
N VAL A 61 45.22 21.04 -137.76
CA VAL A 61 45.78 20.04 -136.84
C VAL A 61 46.39 20.72 -135.62
N GLU A 62 47.11 21.82 -135.81
CA GLU A 62 47.69 22.62 -134.72
C GLU A 62 46.59 23.17 -133.81
N GLU A 63 45.54 23.79 -134.37
CA GLU A 63 44.38 24.25 -133.60
C GLU A 63 43.67 23.10 -132.84
N MET A 64 43.52 21.94 -133.49
CA MET A 64 42.93 20.76 -132.84
C MET A 64 43.81 20.26 -131.69
N SER A 65 45.13 20.28 -131.87
CA SER A 65 46.10 19.91 -130.83
C SER A 65 46.05 20.87 -129.64
N ASP A 66 45.96 22.17 -129.89
CA ASP A 66 45.82 23.20 -128.85
C ASP A 66 44.51 23.03 -128.09
N ARG A 67 43.38 22.84 -128.80
CA ARG A 67 42.07 22.54 -128.19
C ARG A 67 42.12 21.27 -127.34
N CYS A 68 42.74 20.20 -127.82
CA CYS A 68 42.91 18.96 -127.06
C CYS A 68 43.75 19.18 -125.79
N SER A 69 44.80 20.01 -125.88
CA SER A 69 45.66 20.35 -124.74
C SER A 69 44.91 21.18 -123.70
N GLU A 70 44.10 22.17 -124.12
CA GLU A 70 43.23 22.95 -123.24
C GLU A 70 42.18 22.07 -122.54
N LEU A 71 41.48 21.22 -123.29
CA LEU A 71 40.50 20.26 -122.75
C LEU A 71 41.14 19.30 -121.73
N SER A 72 42.36 18.83 -121.99
CA SER A 72 43.09 17.97 -121.04
C SER A 72 43.35 18.72 -119.73
N ARG A 73 43.80 19.97 -119.82
CA ARG A 73 44.10 20.80 -118.64
C ARG A 73 42.85 21.14 -117.83
N ASP A 74 41.71 21.35 -118.47
CA ASP A 74 40.44 21.57 -117.77
C ASP A 74 39.90 20.27 -117.15
N LEU A 75 40.09 19.12 -117.80
CA LEU A 75 39.75 17.82 -117.22
C LEU A 75 40.56 17.58 -115.94
N ASP A 76 41.86 17.90 -115.92
CA ASP A 76 42.72 17.78 -114.74
C ASP A 76 42.21 18.64 -113.58
N LYS A 77 41.85 19.91 -113.82
CA LYS A 77 41.27 20.78 -112.78
C LYS A 77 39.99 20.20 -112.20
N VAL A 78 39.09 19.69 -113.05
CA VAL A 78 37.83 19.08 -112.59
C VAL A 78 38.11 17.81 -111.78
N MET A 79 39.14 17.04 -112.14
CA MET A 79 39.56 15.88 -111.35
C MET A 79 40.09 16.29 -109.97
N ASP A 80 40.88 17.36 -109.89
CA ASP A 80 41.38 17.90 -108.62
C ASP A 80 40.22 18.39 -107.72
N GLU A 81 39.29 19.18 -108.26
CA GLU A 81 38.09 19.63 -107.54
C GLU A 81 37.24 18.45 -107.05
N LYS A 82 37.06 17.43 -107.89
CA LYS A 82 36.36 16.19 -107.52
C LYS A 82 37.06 15.50 -106.35
N ASN A 83 38.38 15.40 -106.38
CA ASN A 83 39.16 14.76 -105.31
C ASN A 83 39.03 15.54 -103.99
N GLU A 84 39.07 16.88 -104.02
CA GLU A 84 38.86 17.73 -102.84
C GLU A 84 37.46 17.56 -102.26
N LEU A 85 36.42 17.59 -103.11
CA LEU A 85 35.03 17.36 -102.68
C LEU A 85 34.87 15.96 -102.06
N GLN A 86 35.53 14.96 -102.61
CA GLN A 86 35.48 13.58 -102.12
C GLN A 86 36.16 13.44 -100.74
N GLN A 87 37.27 14.16 -100.51
CA GLN A 87 37.89 14.27 -99.18
C GLN A 87 36.96 15.00 -98.18
N LEU A 88 36.33 16.09 -98.60
CA LEU A 88 35.40 16.85 -97.75
C LEU A 88 34.17 16.01 -97.35
N ILE A 89 33.62 15.23 -98.28
CA ILE A 89 32.51 14.29 -98.00
C ILE A 89 32.95 13.23 -96.98
N SER A 90 34.15 12.66 -97.16
CA SER A 90 34.71 11.68 -96.21
C SER A 90 34.82 12.26 -94.80
N LEU A 91 35.37 13.47 -94.67
CA LEU A 91 35.51 14.17 -93.38
C LEU A 91 34.14 14.46 -92.74
N LYS A 92 33.16 14.95 -93.51
CA LYS A 92 31.80 15.20 -93.02
C LYS A 92 31.11 13.93 -92.56
N ASN A 93 31.27 12.82 -93.27
CA ASN A 93 30.71 11.52 -92.87
C ASN A 93 31.32 11.04 -91.55
N GLN A 94 32.63 11.22 -91.36
CA GLN A 94 33.29 10.91 -90.09
C GLN A 94 32.77 11.77 -88.94
N MET A 95 32.55 13.07 -89.16
CA MET A 95 31.96 13.96 -88.16
C MET A 95 30.53 13.56 -87.78
N LEU A 96 29.70 13.20 -88.77
CA LEU A 96 28.33 12.73 -88.54
C LEU A 96 28.32 11.44 -87.71
N GLU A 97 29.20 10.49 -88.02
CA GLU A 97 29.31 9.24 -87.27
C GLU A 97 29.76 9.48 -85.81
N ASN A 98 30.71 10.40 -85.60
CA ASN A 98 31.13 10.79 -84.26
C ASN A 98 30.00 11.47 -83.47
N MET A 99 29.22 12.35 -84.10
CA MET A 99 28.04 12.93 -83.44
C MET A 99 26.99 11.88 -83.11
N ARG A 100 26.76 10.91 -84.01
CA ARG A 100 25.82 9.81 -83.80
C ARG A 100 26.23 8.94 -82.60
N LYS A 101 27.52 8.63 -82.48
CA LYS A 101 28.08 7.91 -81.32
C LYS A 101 27.85 8.69 -80.02
N ARG A 102 28.19 9.97 -79.98
CA ARG A 102 27.97 10.83 -78.81
C ARG A 102 26.49 10.92 -78.43
N PHE A 103 25.60 11.02 -79.40
CA PHE A 103 24.16 11.08 -79.15
C PHE A 103 23.65 9.77 -78.54
N ASN A 104 24.12 8.61 -79.02
CA ASN A 104 23.80 7.32 -78.44
C ASN A 104 24.33 7.18 -77.00
N GLU A 105 25.56 7.60 -76.74
CA GLU A 105 26.15 7.61 -75.39
C GLU A 105 25.33 8.49 -74.42
N LEU A 106 24.97 9.70 -74.86
CA LEU A 106 24.13 10.61 -74.08
C LEU A 106 22.74 10.02 -73.84
N SER A 107 22.14 9.36 -74.82
CA SER A 107 20.83 8.72 -74.67
C SER A 107 20.87 7.57 -73.64
N ILE A 108 21.92 6.75 -73.67
CA ILE A 108 22.12 5.69 -72.66
C ILE A 108 22.31 6.30 -71.27
N ALA A 109 23.15 7.34 -71.14
CA ALA A 109 23.37 8.02 -69.86
C ALA A 109 22.08 8.65 -69.31
N LEU A 110 21.28 9.29 -70.17
CA LEU A 110 20.01 9.89 -69.80
C LEU A 110 19.03 8.84 -69.27
N ASN A 111 18.89 7.70 -69.95
CA ASN A 111 18.00 6.63 -69.51
C ASN A 111 18.42 6.08 -68.14
N ARG A 112 19.73 5.90 -67.88
CA ARG A 112 20.22 5.46 -66.56
C ARG A 112 19.84 6.43 -65.45
N VAL A 113 20.00 7.74 -65.69
CA VAL A 113 19.65 8.78 -64.72
C VAL A 113 18.14 8.82 -64.47
N VAL A 114 17.31 8.61 -65.50
CA VAL A 114 15.85 8.52 -65.35
C VAL A 114 15.48 7.30 -64.50
N ASP A 115 16.07 6.13 -64.75
CA ASP A 115 15.83 4.92 -63.97
C ASP A 115 16.23 5.07 -62.49
N GLU A 116 17.37 5.71 -62.22
CA GLU A 116 17.82 6.01 -60.86
C GLU A 116 16.89 6.99 -60.15
N LYS A 117 16.47 8.05 -60.83
CA LYS A 117 15.49 9.02 -60.31
C LYS A 117 14.17 8.34 -59.93
N ASP A 118 13.70 7.41 -60.76
CA ASP A 118 12.44 6.71 -60.51
C ASP A 118 12.57 5.74 -59.33
N LYS A 119 13.70 5.02 -59.20
CA LYS A 119 14.01 4.20 -58.02
C LYS A 119 14.04 5.03 -56.73
N LEU A 120 14.78 6.13 -56.71
CA LEU A 120 14.85 7.02 -55.54
C LEU A 120 13.48 7.61 -55.19
N SER A 121 12.68 7.97 -56.20
CA SER A 121 11.31 8.46 -55.99
C SER A 121 10.41 7.39 -55.37
N GLN A 122 10.54 6.13 -55.79
CA GLN A 122 9.79 5.02 -55.22
C GLN A 122 10.23 4.71 -53.78
N GLU A 123 11.54 4.65 -53.51
CA GLU A 123 12.09 4.48 -52.17
C GLU A 123 11.59 5.57 -51.22
N MET A 124 11.61 6.84 -51.66
CA MET A 124 11.11 7.96 -50.87
C MET A 124 9.62 7.82 -50.54
N ARG A 125 8.79 7.36 -51.49
CA ARG A 125 7.36 7.10 -51.23
C ARG A 125 7.17 5.96 -50.22
N THR A 126 7.92 4.87 -50.35
CA THR A 126 7.83 3.73 -49.42
C THR A 126 8.28 4.11 -48.02
N MET A 127 9.39 4.84 -47.90
CA MET A 127 9.89 5.36 -46.64
C MET A 127 8.84 6.28 -45.98
N LYS A 128 8.28 7.24 -46.74
CA LYS A 128 7.26 8.17 -46.25
C LYS A 128 5.99 7.45 -45.77
N CYS A 129 5.55 6.40 -46.47
CA CYS A 129 4.41 5.60 -46.05
C CYS A 129 4.72 4.80 -44.77
N SER A 130 5.90 4.18 -44.70
CA SER A 130 6.33 3.43 -43.52
C SER A 130 6.46 4.31 -42.28
N THR A 131 7.07 5.49 -42.40
CA THR A 131 7.24 6.44 -41.28
C THR A 131 5.90 6.99 -40.82
N TYR A 132 4.98 7.29 -41.75
CA TYR A 132 3.62 7.71 -41.41
C TYR A 132 2.87 6.62 -40.64
N ASN A 133 2.91 5.37 -41.12
CA ASN A 133 2.28 4.23 -40.44
C ASN A 133 2.90 3.93 -39.07
N GLN A 134 4.21 4.13 -38.91
CA GLN A 134 4.87 4.01 -37.61
C GLN A 134 4.43 5.13 -36.65
N SER A 135 4.33 6.37 -37.13
CA SER A 135 3.84 7.50 -36.35
C SER A 135 2.40 7.27 -35.86
N LEU A 136 1.52 6.74 -36.73
CA LEU A 136 0.14 6.42 -36.37
C LEU A 136 0.06 5.37 -35.24
N ARG A 137 0.83 4.28 -35.35
CA ARG A 137 0.92 3.25 -34.30
C ARG A 137 1.40 3.81 -32.97
N LEU A 138 2.43 4.66 -32.99
CA LEU A 138 2.93 5.33 -31.79
C LEU A 138 1.88 6.26 -31.16
N CYS A 139 1.09 6.96 -31.97
CA CYS A 139 -0.02 7.78 -31.45
C CYS A 139 -1.08 6.91 -30.75
N GLU A 140 -1.48 5.79 -31.36
CA GLU A 140 -2.45 4.85 -30.76
C GLU A 140 -1.92 4.23 -29.45
N GLU A 141 -0.65 3.83 -29.40
CA GLU A 141 -0.01 3.33 -28.18
C GLU A 141 0.08 4.40 -27.09
N ASN A 142 0.46 5.62 -27.44
CA ASN A 142 0.50 6.74 -26.49
C ASN A 142 -0.88 7.05 -25.91
N GLU A 143 -1.93 6.97 -26.72
CA GLU A 143 -3.30 7.19 -26.26
C GLU A 143 -3.75 6.10 -25.28
N LYS A 144 -3.46 4.82 -25.58
CA LYS A 144 -3.69 3.69 -24.65
C LYS A 144 -2.95 3.86 -23.33
N LEU A 145 -1.66 4.21 -23.38
CA LEU A 145 -0.85 4.45 -22.19
C LEU A 145 -1.39 5.62 -21.36
N LYS A 146 -1.89 6.67 -22.02
CA LYS A 146 -2.50 7.82 -21.33
C LYS A 146 -3.76 7.41 -20.55
N TYR A 147 -4.62 6.58 -21.15
CA TYR A 147 -5.78 6.02 -20.45
C TYR A 147 -5.38 5.13 -19.26
N GLU A 148 -4.37 4.28 -19.44
CA GLU A 148 -3.88 3.39 -18.38
C GLU A 148 -3.33 4.18 -17.18
N VAL A 149 -2.50 5.20 -17.44
CA VAL A 149 -1.97 6.10 -16.41
C VAL A 149 -3.11 6.81 -15.68
N GLN A 150 -4.14 7.26 -16.38
CA GLN A 150 -5.28 7.92 -15.76
C GLN A 150 -6.10 6.95 -14.88
N ARG A 151 -6.26 5.69 -15.32
CA ARG A 151 -6.93 4.65 -14.54
C ARG A 151 -6.18 4.36 -13.24
N LEU A 152 -4.87 4.08 -13.35
CA LEU A 152 -4.01 3.80 -12.19
C LEU A 152 -3.97 4.98 -11.21
N ARG A 153 -3.99 6.23 -11.69
CA ARG A 153 -4.08 7.41 -10.82
C ARG A 153 -5.38 7.46 -10.01
N LYS A 154 -6.52 7.11 -10.61
CA LYS A 154 -7.80 7.04 -9.89
C LYS A 154 -7.81 5.93 -8.84
N GLU A 155 -7.32 4.75 -9.20
CA GLU A 155 -7.19 3.61 -8.26
C GLU A 155 -6.32 4.00 -7.05
N LEU A 156 -5.20 4.69 -7.28
CA LEU A 156 -4.31 5.15 -6.22
C LEU A 156 -4.97 6.21 -5.32
N GLU A 157 -5.77 7.11 -5.90
CA GLU A 157 -6.50 8.14 -5.15
C GLU A 157 -7.61 7.54 -4.28
N GLU A 158 -8.31 6.52 -4.78
CA GLU A 158 -9.30 5.75 -4.02
C GLU A 158 -8.64 5.01 -2.85
N GLN A 159 -7.52 4.30 -3.10
CA GLN A 159 -6.75 3.66 -2.02
C GLN A 159 -6.28 4.66 -0.97
N ALA A 160 -5.83 5.85 -1.37
CA ALA A 160 -5.40 6.89 -0.44
C ALA A 160 -6.55 7.37 0.48
N LYS A 161 -7.79 7.46 -0.05
CA LYS A 161 -8.98 7.80 0.75
C LYS A 161 -9.30 6.72 1.78
N ASP A 162 -9.20 5.45 1.38
CA ASP A 162 -9.42 4.31 2.29
C ASP A 162 -8.38 4.28 3.41
N TRP A 163 -7.10 4.51 3.08
CA TRP A 163 -6.02 4.62 4.07
C TRP A 163 -6.24 5.77 5.05
N ASN A 164 -6.66 6.94 4.57
CA ASN A 164 -6.97 8.07 5.43
C ASN A 164 -8.14 7.76 6.39
N GLY A 165 -9.17 7.05 5.91
CA GLY A 165 -10.28 6.60 6.75
C GLY A 165 -9.84 5.59 7.83
N HIS A 166 -8.94 4.66 7.49
CA HIS A 166 -8.35 3.76 8.48
C HIS A 166 -7.47 4.49 9.49
N GLU A 167 -6.69 5.48 9.06
CA GLU A 167 -5.86 6.30 9.94
C GLU A 167 -6.72 7.10 10.94
N ASP A 168 -7.80 7.72 10.48
CA ASP A 168 -8.77 8.41 11.34
C ASP A 168 -9.40 7.45 12.38
N GLN A 169 -9.73 6.22 11.97
CA GLN A 169 -10.26 5.20 12.88
C GLN A 169 -9.24 4.75 13.93
N ILE A 170 -7.98 4.54 13.53
CA ILE A 170 -6.88 4.18 14.45
C ILE A 170 -6.64 5.32 15.44
N ASN A 171 -6.64 6.57 14.97
CA ASN A 171 -6.47 7.74 15.82
C ASN A 171 -7.60 7.86 16.85
N LEU A 172 -8.85 7.63 16.44
CA LEU A 172 -10.00 7.63 17.35
C LEU A 172 -9.89 6.51 18.39
N GLN A 173 -9.55 5.29 17.97
CA GLN A 173 -9.37 4.15 18.88
C GLN A 173 -8.23 4.40 19.87
N THR A 174 -7.11 4.94 19.40
CA THR A 174 -5.97 5.33 20.23
C THR A 174 -6.38 6.34 21.29
N HIS A 175 -7.16 7.36 20.92
CA HIS A 175 -7.67 8.35 21.86
C HIS A 175 -8.54 7.71 22.96
N TYR A 176 -9.47 6.82 22.61
CA TYR A 176 -10.29 6.11 23.60
C TYR A 176 -9.45 5.23 24.55
N VAL A 177 -8.47 4.50 24.02
CA VAL A 177 -7.58 3.67 24.83
C VAL A 177 -6.75 4.54 25.79
N THR A 178 -6.23 5.68 25.32
CA THR A 178 -5.49 6.60 26.20
C THR A 178 -6.36 7.17 27.31
N PHE A 179 -7.60 7.59 26.99
CA PHE A 179 -8.54 8.09 27.99
C PHE A 179 -8.92 7.02 29.02
N ALA A 180 -9.21 5.80 28.58
CA ALA A 180 -9.52 4.68 29.47
C ALA A 180 -8.33 4.35 30.39
N LYS A 181 -7.10 4.36 29.85
CA LYS A 181 -5.87 4.13 30.62
C LYS A 181 -5.66 5.18 31.72
N GLU A 182 -5.89 6.46 31.41
CA GLU A 182 -5.79 7.54 32.39
C GLU A 182 -6.89 7.47 33.46
N LYS A 183 -8.10 7.05 33.09
CA LYS A 183 -9.18 6.84 34.05
C LYS A 183 -8.86 5.68 35.00
N LEU A 184 -8.40 4.55 34.46
CA LEU A 184 -8.02 3.39 35.25
C LEU A 184 -6.86 3.71 36.20
N LYS A 185 -5.89 4.52 35.74
CA LYS A 185 -4.78 4.98 36.59
C LYS A 185 -5.28 5.75 37.82
N ARG A 186 -6.21 6.70 37.63
CA ARG A 186 -6.80 7.46 38.75
C ARG A 186 -7.59 6.59 39.71
N GLU A 187 -8.35 5.63 39.19
CA GLU A 187 -9.09 4.67 40.03
C GLU A 187 -8.15 3.76 40.82
N LEU A 188 -7.03 3.32 40.23
CA LEU A 188 -5.99 2.54 40.92
C LEU A 188 -5.35 3.34 42.06
N GLU A 189 -4.94 4.59 41.81
CA GLU A 189 -4.39 5.49 42.84
C GLU A 189 -5.38 5.65 44.01
N THR A 190 -6.68 5.81 43.72
CA THR A 190 -7.73 5.92 44.75
C THR A 190 -7.92 4.63 45.55
N ILE A 191 -7.79 3.47 44.91
CA ILE A 191 -7.91 2.17 45.59
C ILE A 191 -6.71 1.94 46.51
N GLU A 192 -5.50 2.30 46.07
CA GLU A 192 -4.28 2.20 46.86
C GLU A 192 -4.39 3.05 48.14
N GLU A 193 -4.79 4.32 48.02
CA GLU A 193 -5.05 5.20 49.18
C GLU A 193 -6.05 4.61 50.18
N LYS A 194 -7.18 4.07 49.68
CA LYS A 194 -8.19 3.45 50.54
C LYS A 194 -7.73 2.15 51.18
N THR A 195 -6.85 1.41 50.51
CA THR A 195 -6.28 0.16 51.05
C THR A 195 -5.38 0.50 52.23
N ASP A 196 -4.53 1.51 52.08
CA ASP A 196 -3.68 2.01 53.18
C ASP A 196 -4.51 2.50 54.38
N GLU A 197 -5.64 3.19 54.12
CA GLU A 197 -6.57 3.61 55.17
C GLU A 197 -7.19 2.42 55.90
N VAL A 198 -7.64 1.39 55.18
CA VAL A 198 -8.23 0.18 55.76
C VAL A 198 -7.19 -0.55 56.62
N ASP A 199 -5.96 -0.70 56.13
CA ASP A 199 -4.87 -1.33 56.88
C ASP A 199 -4.57 -0.59 58.18
N TYR A 200 -4.58 0.75 58.15
CA TYR A 200 -4.44 1.58 59.35
C TYR A 200 -5.58 1.31 60.36
N TRP A 201 -6.84 1.30 59.91
CA TRP A 201 -7.98 1.08 60.79
C TRP A 201 -8.03 -0.34 61.35
N GLU A 202 -7.63 -1.35 60.58
CA GLU A 202 -7.55 -2.72 61.04
C GLU A 202 -6.53 -2.88 62.17
N GLN A 203 -5.35 -2.26 62.04
CA GLN A 203 -4.34 -2.25 63.11
C GLN A 203 -4.88 -1.60 64.39
N GLN A 204 -5.60 -0.47 64.28
CA GLN A 204 -6.23 0.18 65.43
C GLN A 204 -7.30 -0.70 66.09
N TYR A 205 -8.15 -1.35 65.28
CA TYR A 205 -9.20 -2.24 65.77
C TYR A 205 -8.63 -3.46 66.50
N GLN A 206 -7.57 -4.08 65.95
CA GLN A 206 -6.89 -5.21 66.57
C GLN A 206 -6.29 -4.82 67.93
N LEU A 207 -5.62 -3.65 68.01
CA LEU A 207 -5.06 -3.14 69.26
C LEU A 207 -6.14 -2.90 70.32
N LEU A 208 -7.24 -2.24 69.94
CA LEU A 208 -8.35 -1.97 70.86
C LEU A 208 -8.99 -3.27 71.36
N THR A 209 -9.20 -4.24 70.46
CA THR A 209 -9.75 -5.55 70.80
C THR A 209 -8.86 -6.27 71.82
N PHE A 210 -7.55 -6.22 71.63
CA PHE A 210 -6.59 -6.79 72.57
C PHE A 210 -6.68 -6.12 73.96
N ILE A 211 -6.69 -4.78 74.01
CA ILE A 211 -6.82 -4.02 75.25
C ILE A 211 -8.15 -4.33 75.95
N GLN A 212 -9.24 -4.38 75.21
CA GLN A 212 -10.57 -4.65 75.75
C GLN A 212 -10.66 -6.06 76.35
N ARG A 213 -10.11 -7.07 75.68
CA ARG A 213 -10.07 -8.44 76.19
C ARG A 213 -9.27 -8.50 77.50
N LYS A 214 -8.07 -7.90 77.52
CA LYS A 214 -7.24 -7.86 78.72
C LYS A 214 -7.93 -7.16 79.90
N SER A 215 -8.54 -6.00 79.65
CA SER A 215 -9.30 -5.26 80.66
C SER A 215 -10.50 -6.06 81.19
N ASN A 216 -11.21 -6.76 80.30
CA ASN A 216 -12.31 -7.63 80.69
C ASN A 216 -11.83 -8.83 81.53
N ASP A 217 -10.71 -9.45 81.17
CA ASP A 217 -10.11 -10.54 81.94
C ASP A 217 -9.75 -10.06 83.36
N GLU A 218 -9.08 -8.91 83.49
CA GLU A 218 -8.76 -8.29 84.78
C GLU A 218 -10.02 -8.00 85.60
N LEU A 219 -11.09 -7.50 84.97
CA LEU A 219 -12.38 -7.25 85.64
C LEU A 219 -13.05 -8.54 86.13
N GLN A 220 -12.99 -9.62 85.35
CA GLN A 220 -13.53 -10.93 85.74
C GLN A 220 -12.72 -11.53 86.90
N GLU A 221 -11.39 -11.40 86.89
CA GLU A 221 -10.54 -11.82 88.00
C GLU A 221 -10.86 -11.05 89.29
N VAL A 222 -11.00 -9.72 89.23
CA VAL A 222 -11.41 -8.90 90.38
C VAL A 222 -12.77 -9.34 90.90
N ARG A 223 -13.73 -9.55 90.00
CA ARG A 223 -15.08 -9.99 90.38
C ARG A 223 -15.04 -11.34 91.10
N LYS A 224 -14.29 -12.31 90.58
CA LYS A 224 -14.10 -13.63 91.21
C LYS A 224 -13.47 -13.50 92.60
N ALA A 225 -12.40 -12.72 92.75
CA ALA A 225 -11.75 -12.50 94.04
C ALA A 225 -12.67 -11.83 95.07
N LEU A 226 -13.55 -10.92 94.63
CA LEU A 226 -14.55 -10.30 95.51
C LEU A 226 -15.62 -11.29 95.98
N PHE A 227 -16.06 -12.21 95.12
CA PHE A 227 -16.94 -13.30 95.53
C PHE A 227 -16.27 -14.16 96.61
N ASP A 228 -15.00 -14.53 96.42
CA ASP A 228 -14.26 -15.32 97.41
C ASP A 228 -14.10 -14.57 98.75
N ALA A 229 -13.76 -13.27 98.70
CA ALA A 229 -13.49 -12.45 99.90
C ALA A 229 -14.75 -12.16 100.75
N LEU A 230 -15.94 -12.09 100.13
CA LEU A 230 -17.20 -11.81 100.84
C LEU A 230 -17.85 -13.03 101.48
N GLY A 231 -17.22 -14.21 101.40
CA GLY A 231 -17.71 -15.49 101.91
C GLY A 231 -18.51 -15.41 103.22
N HIS A 232 -19.76 -15.88 103.15
CA HIS A 232 -20.79 -16.04 104.20
C HIS A 232 -20.93 -14.93 105.27
N ASN A 233 -20.40 -13.73 105.04
CA ASN A 233 -20.55 -12.63 105.99
C ASN A 233 -21.94 -11.98 105.84
N ARG A 234 -22.72 -11.97 106.93
CA ARG A 234 -24.04 -11.31 107.03
C ARG A 234 -23.88 -9.79 107.20
N GLY A 235 -23.24 -9.15 106.22
CA GLY A 235 -23.05 -7.70 106.16
C GLY A 235 -24.11 -7.00 105.30
N THR A 236 -24.00 -5.67 105.20
CA THR A 236 -24.87 -4.84 104.32
C THR A 236 -24.70 -5.20 102.84
N ILE A 237 -23.51 -5.66 102.46
CA ILE A 237 -23.22 -6.21 101.14
C ILE A 237 -22.77 -7.66 101.32
N GLY A 238 -23.32 -8.56 100.52
CA GLY A 238 -22.95 -9.97 100.52
C GLY A 238 -23.34 -10.66 99.22
N ILE A 239 -23.42 -11.99 99.26
CA ILE A 239 -23.74 -12.80 98.09
C ILE A 239 -25.19 -13.25 98.20
N ARG A 240 -25.98 -12.97 97.15
CA ARG A 240 -27.34 -13.51 96.98
C ARG A 240 -27.32 -14.47 95.81
N ARG A 241 -27.97 -15.64 95.95
CA ARG A 241 -28.19 -16.55 94.82
C ARG A 241 -29.48 -16.14 94.15
N MET A 242 -29.39 -15.62 92.93
CA MET A 242 -30.54 -15.14 92.17
C MET A 242 -31.34 -16.34 91.67
N GLY A 243 -32.64 -16.37 91.94
CA GLY A 243 -33.50 -17.50 91.58
C GLY A 243 -33.48 -18.67 92.58
N LEU A 244 -32.87 -18.52 93.75
CA LEU A 244 -32.98 -19.46 94.87
C LEU A 244 -34.16 -19.06 95.77
N LEU A 245 -35.06 -20.00 96.06
CA LEU A 245 -36.21 -19.77 96.94
C LEU A 245 -35.80 -19.54 98.40
N ASP A 246 -36.47 -18.61 99.07
CA ASP A 246 -36.39 -18.45 100.53
C ASP A 246 -37.31 -19.49 101.16
N GLU A 247 -36.82 -20.30 102.11
CA GLU A 247 -37.61 -21.32 102.80
C GLU A 247 -38.66 -20.76 103.76
N LYS A 248 -38.49 -19.52 104.25
CA LYS A 248 -39.38 -18.96 105.30
C LYS A 248 -40.86 -18.89 104.89
N PRO A 249 -41.23 -18.38 103.70
CA PRO A 249 -42.61 -18.37 103.24
C PRO A 249 -43.22 -19.76 103.15
N PHE A 250 -42.44 -20.78 102.77
CA PHE A 250 -42.90 -22.17 102.69
C PHE A 250 -43.19 -22.72 104.08
N ARG A 251 -42.31 -22.47 105.05
CA ARG A 251 -42.51 -22.89 106.44
C ARG A 251 -43.74 -22.24 107.08
N GLU A 252 -43.94 -20.95 106.85
CA GLU A 252 -45.11 -20.23 107.34
C GLU A 252 -46.41 -20.77 106.74
N ALA A 253 -46.45 -21.00 105.43
CA ALA A 253 -47.65 -21.54 104.78
C ALA A 253 -47.96 -22.98 105.22
N CYS A 254 -46.94 -23.83 105.37
CA CYS A 254 -47.13 -25.19 105.90
C CYS A 254 -47.65 -25.17 107.34
N SER A 255 -47.27 -24.18 108.16
CA SER A 255 -47.72 -24.08 109.57
C SER A 255 -49.22 -23.83 109.72
N GLN A 256 -49.84 -23.29 108.67
CA GLN A 256 -51.29 -23.06 108.63
C GLN A 256 -52.07 -24.32 108.21
N LYS A 257 -51.43 -25.30 107.59
CA LYS A 257 -52.08 -26.49 107.02
C LYS A 257 -51.75 -27.80 107.71
N PHE A 258 -50.58 -27.92 108.34
CA PHE A 258 -50.10 -29.18 108.93
C PHE A 258 -49.83 -29.05 110.44
N PRO A 259 -50.04 -30.13 111.21
CA PRO A 259 -49.65 -30.17 112.61
C PRO A 259 -48.12 -30.12 112.78
N ASN A 260 -47.68 -29.56 113.91
CA ASN A 260 -46.30 -29.12 114.16
C ASN A 260 -45.21 -30.22 114.04
N VAL A 261 -45.58 -31.50 114.12
CA VAL A 261 -44.65 -32.64 114.12
C VAL A 261 -44.04 -32.91 112.74
N GLU A 262 -44.74 -32.56 111.66
CA GLU A 262 -44.29 -32.81 110.27
C GLU A 262 -43.96 -31.52 109.50
N LEU A 263 -44.06 -30.37 110.17
CA LEU A 263 -43.99 -29.05 109.56
C LEU A 263 -42.68 -28.79 108.81
N ASP A 264 -41.54 -29.09 109.45
CA ASP A 264 -40.23 -28.78 108.88
C ASP A 264 -39.97 -29.63 107.62
N VAL A 265 -40.28 -30.93 107.65
CA VAL A 265 -40.13 -31.84 106.50
C VAL A 265 -41.01 -31.39 105.33
N LYS A 266 -42.30 -31.13 105.59
CA LYS A 266 -43.25 -30.72 104.54
C LYS A 266 -42.90 -29.37 103.91
N SER A 267 -42.36 -28.44 104.69
CA SER A 267 -41.94 -27.14 104.17
C SER A 267 -40.72 -27.21 103.24
N VAL A 268 -39.74 -28.06 103.58
CA VAL A 268 -38.54 -28.29 102.75
C VAL A 268 -38.90 -29.06 101.47
N GLU A 269 -39.76 -30.08 101.56
CA GLU A 269 -40.27 -30.80 100.40
C GLU A 269 -40.96 -29.85 99.41
N LEU A 270 -41.83 -28.96 99.90
CA LEU A 270 -42.54 -28.01 99.06
C LEU A 270 -41.59 -26.95 98.44
N CYS A 271 -40.65 -26.42 99.22
CA CYS A 271 -39.66 -25.46 98.72
C CYS A 271 -38.78 -26.09 97.63
N SER A 272 -38.30 -27.31 97.86
CA SER A 272 -37.47 -28.05 96.91
C SER A 272 -38.23 -28.39 95.62
N PHE A 273 -39.48 -28.85 95.75
CA PHE A 273 -40.33 -29.12 94.59
C PHE A 273 -40.45 -27.88 93.69
N TRP A 274 -40.75 -26.72 94.27
CA TRP A 274 -40.86 -25.48 93.49
C TRP A 274 -39.52 -25.01 92.95
N GLN A 275 -38.41 -25.22 93.67
CA GLN A 275 -37.07 -24.92 93.15
C GLN A 275 -36.77 -25.76 91.91
N GLU A 276 -37.06 -27.06 91.95
CA GLU A 276 -36.91 -27.97 90.80
C GLU A 276 -37.82 -27.56 89.64
N GLN A 277 -39.05 -27.14 89.91
CA GLN A 277 -39.93 -26.62 88.85
C GLN A 277 -39.32 -25.38 88.19
N ILE A 278 -38.75 -24.45 88.95
CA ILE A 278 -38.10 -23.25 88.43
C ILE A 278 -36.87 -23.57 87.58
N GLU A 279 -36.08 -24.55 88.01
CA GLU A 279 -34.86 -25.00 87.32
C GLU A 279 -35.16 -25.91 86.10
N SER A 280 -36.37 -26.45 85.99
CA SER A 280 -36.83 -27.24 84.85
C SER A 280 -37.08 -26.38 83.59
N ASP A 281 -37.57 -27.01 82.52
CA ASP A 281 -38.03 -26.35 81.30
C ASP A 281 -39.35 -25.56 81.46
N TRP A 282 -39.93 -25.53 82.67
CA TRP A 282 -41.15 -24.79 82.94
C TRP A 282 -40.93 -23.27 82.83
N TYR A 283 -41.53 -22.66 81.81
CA TYR A 283 -41.30 -21.27 81.45
C TYR A 283 -42.61 -20.47 81.39
N PRO A 284 -43.17 -20.06 82.55
CA PRO A 284 -44.46 -19.38 82.63
C PRO A 284 -44.34 -17.88 82.31
N PHE A 285 -43.87 -17.54 81.10
CA PHE A 285 -43.73 -16.15 80.65
C PHE A 285 -44.41 -15.90 79.31
N LYS A 286 -45.12 -14.77 79.21
CA LYS A 286 -45.67 -14.21 77.99
C LYS A 286 -44.78 -13.09 77.46
N ILE A 287 -44.63 -13.01 76.14
CA ILE A 287 -43.96 -11.89 75.46
C ILE A 287 -45.01 -10.79 75.27
N THR A 288 -44.73 -9.60 75.80
CA THR A 288 -45.60 -8.43 75.63
C THR A 288 -44.93 -7.38 74.76
N SER A 289 -45.71 -6.74 73.88
CA SER A 289 -45.23 -5.66 73.01
C SER A 289 -45.55 -4.31 73.63
N THR A 290 -44.52 -3.50 73.88
CA THR A 290 -44.65 -2.08 74.25
C THR A 290 -43.90 -1.26 73.20
N ASN A 291 -44.62 -0.40 72.47
CA ASN A 291 -44.11 0.48 71.41
C ASN A 291 -43.29 -0.21 70.30
N GLY A 292 -43.75 -1.34 69.78
CA GLY A 292 -43.16 -1.98 68.59
C GLY A 292 -41.85 -2.72 68.81
N ASN A 293 -41.42 -2.91 70.07
CA ASN A 293 -40.22 -3.68 70.42
C ASN A 293 -40.59 -4.90 71.28
N PHE A 294 -40.41 -6.11 70.74
CA PHE A 294 -40.82 -7.39 71.35
C PHE A 294 -39.76 -7.93 72.32
N HIS A 295 -39.58 -7.29 73.47
CA HIS A 295 -38.53 -7.73 74.41
C HIS A 295 -38.95 -7.81 75.89
N ALA A 296 -40.19 -7.45 76.26
CA ALA A 296 -40.63 -7.53 77.65
C ALA A 296 -41.28 -8.89 77.97
N ARG A 297 -40.57 -9.73 78.74
CA ARG A 297 -41.07 -11.00 79.29
C ARG A 297 -41.80 -10.72 80.60
N LYS A 298 -43.09 -11.01 80.68
CA LYS A 298 -43.90 -10.91 81.90
C LYS A 298 -44.40 -12.28 82.30
N ILE A 299 -44.60 -12.51 83.59
CA ILE A 299 -45.15 -13.76 84.09
C ILE A 299 -46.55 -13.97 83.53
N ASP A 300 -46.82 -15.20 83.11
CA ASP A 300 -48.15 -15.62 82.71
C ASP A 300 -49.00 -15.93 83.95
N GLU A 301 -49.86 -14.99 84.34
CA GLU A 301 -50.79 -15.18 85.47
C GLU A 301 -51.83 -16.28 85.21
N GLU A 302 -52.02 -16.71 83.96
CA GLU A 302 -52.91 -17.81 83.58
C GLU A 302 -52.21 -19.17 83.56
N ASP A 303 -50.91 -19.22 83.84
CA ASP A 303 -50.18 -20.50 83.91
C ASP A 303 -50.80 -21.43 84.97
N GLU A 304 -51.07 -22.66 84.56
CA GLU A 304 -51.81 -23.65 85.36
C GLU A 304 -51.13 -23.95 86.70
N LYS A 305 -49.79 -24.06 86.71
CA LYS A 305 -49.03 -24.35 87.94
C LYS A 305 -49.01 -23.14 88.85
N LEU A 306 -48.82 -21.93 88.31
CA LEU A 306 -48.86 -20.69 89.09
C LEU A 306 -50.26 -20.42 89.68
N ARG A 307 -51.33 -20.68 88.92
CA ARG A 307 -52.70 -20.58 89.42
C ARG A 307 -52.98 -21.58 90.54
N THR A 308 -52.53 -22.82 90.37
CA THR A 308 -52.65 -23.86 91.40
C THR A 308 -51.87 -23.48 92.66
N LEU A 309 -50.64 -23.00 92.53
CA LEU A 309 -49.83 -22.51 93.65
C LEU A 309 -50.54 -21.41 94.44
N LYS A 310 -51.08 -20.41 93.73
CA LYS A 310 -51.78 -19.28 94.34
C LYS A 310 -53.06 -19.71 95.04
N HIS A 311 -53.84 -20.60 94.43
CA HIS A 311 -55.09 -21.10 95.00
C HIS A 311 -54.85 -21.98 96.23
N GLU A 312 -53.89 -22.90 96.15
CA GLU A 312 -53.63 -23.84 97.23
C GLU A 312 -52.87 -23.19 98.38
N TRP A 313 -51.84 -22.39 98.11
CA TRP A 313 -50.88 -21.96 99.12
C TRP A 313 -50.84 -20.45 99.36
N GLY A 314 -51.65 -19.68 98.62
CA GLY A 314 -51.84 -18.26 98.81
C GLY A 314 -50.80 -17.38 98.11
N ASP A 315 -51.06 -16.07 98.15
CA ASP A 315 -50.32 -15.05 97.41
C ASP A 315 -48.83 -14.99 97.76
N LYS A 316 -48.48 -15.22 99.04
CA LYS A 316 -47.09 -15.10 99.51
C LYS A 316 -46.14 -16.12 98.88
N LEU A 317 -46.64 -17.34 98.65
CA LEU A 317 -45.86 -18.39 97.99
C LEU A 317 -45.79 -18.19 96.49
N TYR A 318 -46.91 -17.78 95.88
CA TYR A 318 -46.95 -17.33 94.49
C TYR A 318 -45.93 -16.23 94.24
N GLU A 319 -45.89 -15.16 95.05
CA GLU A 319 -44.93 -14.06 94.93
C GLU A 319 -43.47 -14.51 95.11
N THR A 320 -43.23 -15.49 95.97
CA THR A 320 -41.87 -16.01 96.22
C THR A 320 -41.37 -16.80 95.02
N VAL A 321 -42.20 -17.66 94.44
CA VAL A 321 -41.88 -18.48 93.26
C VAL A 321 -41.75 -17.61 92.00
N THR A 322 -42.68 -16.69 91.80
CA THR A 322 -42.66 -15.76 90.65
C THR A 322 -41.45 -14.83 90.67
N ARG A 323 -41.07 -14.32 91.84
CA ARG A 323 -39.83 -13.53 92.00
C ARG A 323 -38.59 -14.35 91.64
N ALA A 324 -38.49 -15.59 92.11
CA ALA A 324 -37.36 -16.46 91.78
C ALA A 324 -37.30 -16.78 90.26
N LEU A 325 -38.45 -16.96 89.59
CA LEU A 325 -38.52 -17.13 88.13
C LEU A 325 -38.00 -15.90 87.36
N LEU A 326 -38.36 -14.70 87.81
CA LEU A 326 -37.89 -13.44 87.21
C LEU A 326 -36.37 -13.29 87.39
N GLU A 327 -35.88 -13.51 88.60
CA GLU A 327 -34.45 -13.48 88.90
C GLU A 327 -33.66 -14.50 88.05
N MET A 328 -34.18 -15.72 87.87
CA MET A 328 -33.56 -16.73 87.02
C MET A 328 -33.42 -16.27 85.57
N THR A 329 -34.45 -15.60 85.05
CA THR A 329 -34.48 -15.12 83.66
C THR A 329 -33.57 -13.92 83.45
N GLU A 330 -33.44 -13.02 84.43
CA GLU A 330 -32.59 -11.84 84.31
C GLU A 330 -31.10 -12.19 84.44
N TYR A 331 -30.76 -13.08 85.37
CA TYR A 331 -29.36 -13.32 85.74
C TYR A 331 -28.75 -14.57 85.09
N ASN A 332 -29.55 -15.58 84.72
CA ASN A 332 -29.08 -16.80 84.09
C ASN A 332 -30.12 -17.45 83.17
N ALA A 333 -30.65 -16.66 82.22
CA ALA A 333 -31.71 -17.10 81.29
C ALA A 333 -31.41 -18.44 80.61
N SER A 334 -30.17 -18.62 80.14
CA SER A 334 -29.76 -19.80 79.37
C SER A 334 -29.35 -20.97 80.26
N GLY A 335 -28.80 -20.72 81.44
CA GLY A 335 -28.29 -21.78 82.33
C GLY A 335 -29.35 -22.35 83.27
N ARG A 336 -30.38 -21.58 83.65
CA ARG A 336 -31.53 -22.03 84.47
C ARG A 336 -31.17 -22.63 85.83
N TYR A 337 -30.03 -22.24 86.41
CA TYR A 337 -29.67 -22.54 87.79
C TYR A 337 -29.33 -21.27 88.58
N PRO A 338 -29.50 -21.25 89.92
CA PRO A 338 -29.23 -20.08 90.73
C PRO A 338 -27.76 -19.65 90.66
N VAL A 339 -27.52 -18.41 90.24
CA VAL A 339 -26.18 -17.84 90.15
C VAL A 339 -25.90 -16.89 91.31
N PRO A 340 -24.69 -16.93 91.90
CA PRO A 340 -24.31 -16.00 92.95
C PRO A 340 -24.08 -14.61 92.35
N GLU A 341 -24.65 -13.59 92.98
CA GLU A 341 -24.48 -12.20 92.61
C GLU A 341 -24.12 -11.35 93.83
N LEU A 342 -23.27 -10.34 93.62
CA LEU A 342 -22.93 -9.36 94.64
C LEU A 342 -24.14 -8.46 94.88
N TRP A 343 -24.69 -8.49 96.10
CA TRP A 343 -25.96 -7.86 96.44
C TRP A 343 -25.81 -6.86 97.58
N ASN A 344 -26.47 -5.71 97.43
CA ASN A 344 -26.63 -4.74 98.50
C ASN A 344 -27.97 -5.00 99.18
N PHE A 345 -27.94 -5.63 100.35
CA PHE A 345 -29.15 -5.99 101.10
C PHE A 345 -29.88 -4.79 101.72
N LYS A 346 -29.24 -3.61 101.80
CA LYS A 346 -29.90 -2.40 102.28
C LYS A 346 -30.77 -1.75 101.21
N GLU A 347 -30.30 -1.76 99.98
CA GLU A 347 -30.99 -1.13 98.84
C GLU A 347 -31.75 -2.14 97.98
N ASP A 348 -31.67 -3.42 98.34
CA ASP A 348 -32.24 -4.57 97.63
C ASP A 348 -31.99 -4.55 96.12
N ARG A 349 -30.72 -4.35 95.73
CA ARG A 349 -30.27 -4.39 94.34
C ARG A 349 -28.86 -4.95 94.23
N LYS A 350 -28.47 -5.29 93.00
CA LYS A 350 -27.09 -5.64 92.65
C LYS A 350 -26.12 -4.54 93.10
N ALA A 351 -25.07 -4.96 93.79
CA ALA A 351 -24.00 -4.08 94.23
C ALA A 351 -22.98 -3.86 93.10
N SER A 352 -22.56 -2.62 92.91
CA SER A 352 -21.45 -2.29 92.03
C SER A 352 -20.11 -2.69 92.67
N LEU A 353 -19.09 -2.95 91.84
CA LEU A 353 -17.73 -3.25 92.33
C LEU A 353 -17.21 -2.16 93.28
N LYS A 354 -17.50 -0.88 92.99
CA LYS A 354 -17.15 0.26 93.83
C LYS A 354 -17.77 0.17 95.23
N GLU A 355 -19.05 -0.18 95.31
CA GLU A 355 -19.76 -0.35 96.58
C GLU A 355 -19.19 -1.52 97.38
N VAL A 356 -18.93 -2.64 96.71
CA VAL A 356 -18.35 -3.84 97.32
C VAL A 356 -16.97 -3.54 97.92
N ILE A 357 -16.08 -2.91 97.14
CA ILE A 357 -14.73 -2.53 97.60
C ILE A 357 -14.81 -1.55 98.77
N ALA A 358 -15.66 -0.52 98.68
CA ALA A 358 -15.85 0.44 99.77
C ALA A 358 -16.34 -0.24 101.06
N HIS A 359 -17.22 -1.23 100.94
CA HIS A 359 -17.72 -2.02 102.06
C HIS A 359 -16.61 -2.84 102.72
N ILE A 360 -15.82 -3.57 101.93
CA ILE A 360 -14.67 -4.36 102.44
C ILE A 360 -13.66 -3.45 103.13
N LEU A 361 -13.29 -2.31 102.53
CA LEU A 361 -12.36 -1.34 103.13
C LEU A 361 -12.88 -0.80 104.47
N LYS A 362 -14.18 -0.50 104.56
CA LYS A 362 -14.81 -0.08 105.81
C LYS A 362 -14.72 -1.17 106.88
N GLN A 363 -15.06 -2.42 106.55
CA GLN A 363 -14.94 -3.55 107.48
C GLN A 363 -13.51 -3.74 107.98
N LEU A 364 -12.51 -3.68 107.10
CA LEU A 364 -11.09 -3.80 107.45
C LEU A 364 -10.63 -2.69 108.40
N LYS A 365 -11.05 -1.43 108.17
CA LYS A 365 -10.76 -0.30 109.07
C LYS A 365 -11.35 -0.53 110.47
N THR A 366 -12.59 -1.01 110.55
CA THR A 366 -13.25 -1.31 111.82
C THR A 366 -12.56 -2.47 112.56
N GLN A 367 -12.10 -3.51 111.86
CA GLN A 367 -11.35 -4.62 112.47
C GLN A 367 -9.97 -4.18 113.00
N LYS A 368 -9.25 -3.29 112.30
CA LYS A 368 -7.96 -2.75 112.76
C LYS A 368 -8.09 -1.90 114.02
N GLY A 369 -9.16 -1.11 114.15
CA GLY A 369 -9.48 -0.35 115.38
C GLY A 369 -9.71 -1.26 116.58
N LYS A 370 -10.47 -2.36 116.40
CA LYS A 370 -10.74 -3.36 117.45
C LYS A 370 -9.49 -4.12 117.90
N LYS A 371 -8.53 -4.40 116.99
CA LYS A 371 -7.24 -5.03 117.34
C LYS A 371 -6.28 -4.10 118.09
N LYS A 372 -6.30 -2.78 117.83
CA LYS A 372 -5.51 -1.79 118.57
C LYS A 372 -5.99 -1.62 120.01
N GLN A 373 -7.31 -1.61 120.24
CA GLN A 373 -7.90 -1.55 121.60
C GLN A 373 -7.69 -2.84 122.42
N ARG A 374 -7.49 -4.00 121.77
CA ARG A 374 -7.19 -5.28 122.45
C ARG A 374 -5.70 -5.49 122.78
N ARG A 375 -4.82 -4.60 122.32
CA ARG A 375 -3.35 -4.67 122.52
C ARG A 375 -2.83 -3.55 123.42
N GLN A 376 -3.71 -2.73 123.98
CA GLN A 376 -3.40 -1.71 124.98
C GLN A 376 -3.83 -2.19 126.36
#